data_AF-A0A1G1LNB0-F1
#
_entry.id   AF-A0A1G1LNB0-F1
#
_cell.length_a   1.000
_cell.length_b   1.000
_cell.length_c   1.000
_cell.angle_alpha   90.00
_cell.angle_beta   90.00
_cell.angle_gamma   90.00
#
_symmetry.space_group_name_H-M   'P 1'
#
loop_
_entity.id
_entity.type
_entity.pdbx_description
1 polymer ?
#
loop_
_entity_poly.entity_id
_entity_poly.type
_entity_poly.pdbx_seq_one_letter_code
_entity_poly.pdbx_strand_id
1 'polypeptide(L)'
;MSLKLQLRLKPKSKWPFPFRPSHKKRGALLLEVLLSIIILSVSVGVLIQSLTANLRALVSNSGYVQALFLMENKLFELVYMPKEQLSGSTDKKFDAPFDAYGYRLDAKDLKDSENIKELTLKVNWQSGWKKNSISADTYVWTK
;
A
#
# COMPACT_ATOMS: atom_id res chain seq x y z
N MET A 1 5.30 -68.24 -47.40
CA MET A 1 3.87 -68.18 -47.05
C MET A 1 3.67 -68.70 -45.63
N SER A 2 3.62 -67.79 -44.65
CA SER A 2 2.90 -67.90 -43.37
C SER A 2 3.47 -66.88 -42.39
N LEU A 3 2.77 -65.75 -42.25
CA LEU A 3 2.91 -64.84 -41.12
C LEU A 3 2.41 -65.54 -39.86
N LYS A 4 3.20 -65.52 -38.78
CA LYS A 4 2.68 -65.72 -37.42
C LYS A 4 3.04 -64.50 -36.57
N LEU A 5 2.04 -63.65 -36.41
CA LEU A 5 1.91 -62.68 -35.34
C LEU A 5 2.13 -63.40 -34.00
N GLN A 6 3.13 -62.96 -33.22
CA GLN A 6 3.27 -63.32 -31.82
C GLN A 6 3.33 -62.01 -31.01
N LEU A 7 2.15 -61.62 -30.54
CA LEU A 7 1.94 -60.64 -29.47
C LEU A 7 2.71 -61.08 -28.23
N ARG A 8 3.85 -60.43 -27.97
CA ARG A 8 4.60 -60.62 -26.72
C ARG A 8 4.25 -59.50 -25.75
N LEU A 9 3.25 -59.75 -24.91
CA LEU A 9 2.89 -58.94 -23.75
C LEU A 9 4.13 -58.72 -22.86
N LYS A 10 4.51 -57.45 -22.66
CA LYS A 10 5.56 -57.05 -21.71
C LYS A 10 5.10 -57.34 -20.27
N PRO A 11 5.95 -57.91 -19.40
CA PRO A 11 5.59 -58.15 -18.02
C PRO A 11 5.62 -56.85 -17.18
N LYS A 12 4.53 -56.69 -16.42
CA LYS A 12 4.28 -55.87 -15.22
C LYS A 12 5.54 -55.35 -14.51
N SER A 13 5.62 -54.03 -14.36
CA SER A 13 6.59 -53.32 -13.54
C SER A 13 6.52 -53.76 -12.07
N LYS A 14 7.52 -54.53 -11.61
CA LYS A 14 7.82 -54.69 -10.19
C LYS A 14 8.66 -53.49 -9.75
N TRP A 15 8.02 -52.50 -9.12
CA TRP A 15 8.73 -51.55 -8.26
C TRP A 15 8.82 -52.17 -6.85
N PRO A 16 10.01 -52.39 -6.28
CA PRO A 16 10.15 -52.72 -4.87
C PRO A 16 10.50 -51.45 -4.11
N PHE A 17 9.50 -50.69 -3.67
CA PHE A 17 9.73 -49.73 -2.58
C PHE A 17 8.95 -50.16 -1.35
N PRO A 18 9.54 -51.01 -0.48
CA PRO A 18 9.02 -51.18 0.85
C PRO A 18 9.55 -50.01 1.70
N PHE A 19 8.86 -48.87 1.69
CA PHE A 19 8.94 -47.97 2.86
C PHE A 19 8.14 -48.61 3.99
N ARG A 20 8.72 -49.65 4.61
CA ARG A 20 8.29 -50.10 5.94
C ARG A 20 9.03 -49.24 6.96
N PRO A 21 8.37 -48.30 7.66
CA PRO A 21 8.98 -47.71 8.84
C PRO A 21 9.04 -48.80 9.93
N SER A 22 10.22 -49.41 10.10
CA SER A 22 10.50 -50.27 11.24
C SER A 22 10.59 -49.43 12.52
N HIS A 23 10.25 -50.05 13.65
CA HIS A 23 10.14 -49.42 14.96
C HIS A 23 11.41 -48.64 15.39
N LYS A 24 11.49 -47.37 15.01
CA LYS A 24 12.39 -46.33 15.57
C LYS A 24 11.60 -45.07 15.93
N LYS A 25 10.46 -45.23 16.61
CA LYS A 25 9.54 -44.13 16.94
C LYS A 25 10.15 -43.06 17.87
N ARG A 26 11.12 -43.42 18.72
CA ARG A 26 11.74 -42.49 19.69
C ARG A 26 12.76 -41.54 19.07
N GLY A 27 13.56 -42.00 18.09
CA GLY A 27 14.54 -41.14 17.41
C GLY A 27 13.90 -40.19 16.40
N ALA A 28 12.81 -40.61 15.75
CA ALA A 28 12.05 -39.79 14.82
C ALA A 28 11.30 -38.64 15.52
N LEU A 29 10.71 -38.90 16.70
CA LEU A 29 9.99 -37.89 17.48
C LEU A 29 10.85 -36.67 17.85
N LEU A 30 12.12 -36.90 18.22
CA LEU A 30 13.04 -35.83 18.60
C LEU A 30 13.37 -34.92 17.41
N LEU A 31 13.57 -35.52 16.23
CA LEU A 31 13.83 -34.80 14.99
C LEU A 31 12.59 -34.06 14.49
N GLU A 32 11.41 -34.65 14.64
CA GLU A 32 10.12 -34.05 14.30
C GLU A 32 9.80 -32.82 15.16
N VAL A 33 10.04 -32.90 16.48
CA VAL A 33 9.88 -31.78 17.40
C VAL A 33 10.90 -30.68 17.09
N LEU A 34 12.17 -31.04 16.85
CA LEU A 34 13.20 -30.07 16.47
C LEU A 34 12.82 -29.34 15.18
N LEU A 35 12.38 -30.08 14.16
CA LEU A 35 11.94 -29.50 12.89
C LEU A 35 10.74 -28.57 13.07
N SER A 36 9.78 -28.97 13.90
CA SER A 36 8.60 -28.16 14.22
C SER A 36 8.99 -26.86 14.94
N ILE A 37 9.95 -26.90 15.87
CA ILE A 37 10.47 -25.71 16.55
C ILE A 37 11.20 -24.78 15.56
N ILE A 38 11.99 -25.33 14.64
CA ILE A 38 12.67 -24.54 13.60
C ILE A 38 11.66 -23.83 12.71
N ILE A 39 10.66 -24.56 12.20
CA ILE A 39 9.61 -23.99 11.35
C ILE A 39 8.86 -22.90 12.13
N LEU A 40 8.46 -23.19 13.38
CA LEU A 40 7.75 -22.23 14.23
C LEU A 40 8.57 -20.96 14.47
N SER A 41 9.88 -21.10 14.75
CA SER A 41 10.77 -19.97 14.99
C SER A 41 10.87 -19.06 13.75
N VAL A 42 10.98 -19.66 12.56
CA VAL A 42 11.02 -18.90 11.30
C VAL A 42 9.68 -18.22 11.05
N SER A 43 8.56 -18.94 11.23
CA SER A 43 7.21 -18.38 11.06
C SER A 43 6.96 -17.18 11.99
N VAL A 44 7.33 -17.28 13.26
CA VAL A 44 7.19 -16.17 14.22
C VAL A 44 8.05 -14.97 13.80
N GLY A 45 9.29 -15.22 13.34
CA GLY A 45 10.16 -14.16 12.83
C GLY A 45 9.52 -13.40 11.65
N VAL A 46 8.94 -14.13 10.70
CA VAL A 46 8.22 -13.54 9.56
C VAL A 46 7.01 -12.74 10.02
N LEU A 47 6.20 -13.27 10.96
CA LEU A 47 5.04 -12.56 11.51
C LEU A 47 5.41 -11.23 12.16
N ILE A 48 6.50 -11.20 12.94
CA ILE A 48 6.97 -9.96 13.59
C ILE A 48 7.42 -8.94 12.54
N GLN A 49 8.13 -9.37 11.49
CA GLN A 49 8.56 -8.49 10.41
C GLN A 49 7.35 -7.88 9.68
N SER A 50 6.34 -8.69 9.35
CA SER A 50 5.11 -8.22 8.72
C SER A 50 4.34 -7.24 9.61
N LEU A 51 4.22 -7.53 10.91
CA LEU A 51 3.56 -6.62 11.86
C LEU A 51 4.30 -5.28 11.96
N THR A 52 5.63 -5.31 12.04
CA THR A 52 6.45 -4.10 12.10
C THR A 52 6.33 -3.28 10.83
N ALA A 53 6.29 -3.92 9.66
CA ALA A 53 6.08 -3.24 8.39
C ALA A 53 4.71 -2.54 8.34
N ASN A 54 3.64 -3.21 8.80
CA ASN A 54 2.31 -2.63 8.88
C ASN A 54 2.24 -1.44 9.84
N LEU A 55 2.86 -1.53 11.02
CA LEU A 55 2.91 -0.42 11.98
C LEU A 55 3.63 0.80 11.39
N ARG A 56 4.75 0.59 10.68
CA ARG A 56 5.45 1.69 9.99
C ARG A 56 4.59 2.33 8.91
N ALA A 57 3.85 1.52 8.15
CA ALA A 57 2.92 2.02 7.15
C ALA A 57 1.78 2.85 7.78
N LEU A 58 1.21 2.39 8.90
CA LEU A 58 0.17 3.13 9.62
C LEU A 58 0.65 4.48 10.16
N VAL A 59 1.84 4.51 10.78
CA VAL A 59 2.45 5.76 11.26
C VAL A 59 2.66 6.73 10.09
N SER A 60 3.15 6.23 8.95
CA SER A 60 3.31 7.04 7.73
C SER A 60 1.97 7.54 7.18
N ASN A 61 0.88 6.80 7.35
CA ASN A 61 -0.44 7.16 6.82
C ASN A 61 -1.13 8.25 7.65
N SER A 62 -0.81 8.37 8.94
CA SER A 62 -1.40 9.39 9.83
C SER A 62 -1.25 10.81 9.31
N GLY A 63 -0.08 11.15 8.75
CA GLY A 63 0.19 12.47 8.15
C GLY A 63 -0.63 12.72 6.89
N TYR A 64 -0.91 11.67 6.09
CA TYR A 64 -1.78 11.79 4.92
C TYR A 64 -3.22 12.05 5.31
N VAL A 65 -3.73 11.36 6.33
CA VAL A 65 -5.10 11.56 6.84
C VAL A 65 -5.25 12.99 7.38
N GLN A 66 -4.28 13.48 8.17
CA GLN A 66 -4.30 14.86 8.65
C GLN A 66 -4.22 15.88 7.51
N ALA A 67 -3.32 15.69 6.55
CA ALA A 67 -3.20 16.55 5.38
C ALA A 67 -4.51 16.58 4.55
N LEU A 68 -5.20 15.44 4.44
CA LEU A 68 -6.48 15.34 3.76
C LEU A 68 -7.56 16.15 4.47
N PHE A 69 -7.69 16.03 5.79
CA PHE A 69 -8.63 16.83 6.58
C PHE A 69 -8.35 18.33 6.49
N LEU A 70 -7.07 18.73 6.55
CA LEU A 70 -6.68 20.13 6.39
C LEU A 70 -6.99 20.67 4.99
N MET A 71 -6.75 19.84 3.98
CA MET A 71 -7.07 20.17 2.59
C MET A 71 -8.58 20.34 2.39
N GLU A 72 -9.39 19.41 2.90
CA GLU A 72 -10.84 19.47 2.83
C GLU A 72 -11.39 20.71 3.53
N ASN A 73 -10.92 21.01 4.75
CA ASN A 73 -11.29 22.22 5.48
C ASN A 73 -10.96 23.49 4.68
N LYS A 74 -9.79 23.54 4.03
CA LYS A 74 -9.43 24.68 3.18
C LYS A 74 -10.24 24.76 1.91
N LEU A 75 -10.55 23.62 1.27
CA LEU A 75 -11.44 23.61 0.11
C LEU A 75 -12.82 24.18 0.47
N PHE A 76 -13.37 23.80 1.63
CA PHE A 76 -14.63 24.38 2.12
C PHE A 76 -14.51 25.88 2.32
N GLU A 77 -13.44 26.37 2.96
CA GLU A 77 -13.23 27.82 3.13
C GLU A 77 -13.17 28.56 1.79
N LEU A 78 -12.51 27.97 0.78
CA LEU A 78 -12.39 28.55 -0.57
C LEU A 78 -13.72 28.58 -1.33
N VAL A 79 -14.63 27.65 -1.05
CA VAL A 79 -16.00 27.67 -1.62
C VAL A 79 -16.81 28.86 -1.10
N TYR A 80 -16.58 29.29 0.14
CA TYR A 80 -17.27 30.43 0.75
C TYR A 80 -16.52 31.77 0.62
N MET A 81 -15.27 31.75 0.15
CA MET A 81 -14.45 32.95 0.02
C MET A 81 -14.91 33.82 -1.18
N PRO A 82 -14.91 35.16 -1.04
CA PRO A 82 -15.22 36.05 -2.16
C PRO A 82 -14.27 35.83 -3.33
N LYS A 83 -14.81 35.77 -4.54
CA LYS A 83 -14.08 35.36 -5.75
C LYS A 83 -13.00 36.36 -6.16
N GLU A 84 -13.07 37.60 -5.69
CA GLU A 84 -12.03 38.61 -5.89
C GLU A 84 -10.74 38.27 -5.11
N GLN A 85 -10.84 37.44 -4.07
CA GLN A 85 -9.69 36.95 -3.31
C GLN A 85 -9.10 35.65 -3.88
N LEU A 86 -9.80 35.00 -4.82
CA LEU A 86 -9.40 33.76 -5.49
C LEU A 86 -8.66 34.03 -6.80
N SER A 87 -7.50 34.69 -6.71
CA SER A 87 -6.64 34.97 -7.85
C SER A 87 -5.17 34.84 -7.48
N GLY A 88 -4.40 34.22 -8.38
CA GLY A 88 -2.95 34.06 -8.25
C GLY A 88 -2.53 32.81 -7.46
N SER A 89 -1.23 32.77 -7.13
CA SER A 89 -0.61 31.71 -6.34
C SER A 89 -0.34 32.23 -4.93
N THR A 90 -0.91 31.59 -3.91
CA THR A 90 -0.63 31.89 -2.51
C THR A 90 0.03 30.69 -1.85
N ASP A 91 1.17 30.89 -1.20
CA ASP A 91 1.83 29.88 -0.35
C ASP A 91 1.78 30.36 1.10
N LYS A 92 1.17 29.55 1.97
CA LYS A 92 0.95 29.88 3.39
C LYS A 92 1.13 28.63 4.24
N LYS A 93 1.43 28.83 5.53
CA LYS A 93 1.40 27.76 6.52
C LYS A 93 0.05 27.70 7.21
N PHE A 94 -0.31 26.52 7.71
CA PHE A 94 -1.45 26.41 8.62
C PHE A 94 -1.09 26.98 9.99
N ASP A 95 -2.10 27.46 10.71
CA ASP A 95 -1.95 27.93 12.08
C ASP A 95 -1.71 26.75 13.05
N ALA A 96 -1.21 27.05 14.25
CA ALA A 96 -1.02 26.05 15.30
C ALA A 96 -2.37 25.35 15.60
N PRO A 97 -2.38 24.01 15.79
CA PRO A 97 -1.24 23.10 16.00
C PRO A 97 -0.66 22.48 14.71
N PHE A 98 -0.98 23.00 13.53
CA PHE A 98 -0.62 22.40 12.24
C PHE A 98 0.48 23.16 11.49
N ASP A 99 1.34 23.90 12.19
CA ASP A 99 2.42 24.72 11.61
C ASP A 99 3.46 23.92 10.81
N ALA A 100 3.51 22.60 11.03
CA ALA A 100 4.29 21.65 10.24
C ALA A 100 3.74 21.43 8.81
N TYR A 101 2.50 21.84 8.54
CA TYR A 101 1.84 21.75 7.25
C TYR A 101 1.84 23.13 6.56
N GLY A 102 2.15 23.13 5.27
CA GLY A 102 1.98 24.27 4.37
C GLY A 102 0.92 23.97 3.33
N TYR A 103 0.31 25.01 2.78
CA TYR A 103 -0.56 24.88 1.63
C TYR A 103 -0.22 25.91 0.57
N ARG A 104 -0.41 25.51 -0.68
CA ARG A 104 -0.28 26.35 -1.85
C ARG A 104 -1.58 26.30 -2.63
N LEU A 105 -2.17 27.46 -2.86
CA LEU A 105 -3.35 27.64 -3.69
C LEU A 105 -2.92 28.30 -4.99
N ASP A 106 -3.19 27.65 -6.12
CA ASP A 106 -3.01 28.21 -7.46
C ASP A 106 -4.40 28.34 -8.10
N ALA A 107 -4.86 29.57 -8.31
CA ALA A 107 -6.11 29.86 -9.00
C ALA A 107 -5.84 30.32 -10.44
N LYS A 108 -6.50 29.69 -11.43
CA LYS A 108 -6.38 30.02 -12.85
C LYS A 108 -7.74 30.15 -13.49
N ASP A 109 -7.90 31.15 -14.35
CA ASP A 109 -9.08 31.27 -15.18
C ASP A 109 -9.04 30.23 -16.31
N LEU A 110 -10.15 29.52 -16.51
CA LEU A 110 -10.24 28.53 -17.57
C LEU A 110 -10.42 29.26 -18.90
N LYS A 111 -9.46 29.10 -19.82
CA LYS A 111 -9.42 29.84 -21.11
C LYS A 111 -10.68 29.70 -21.97
N ASP A 112 -11.48 28.66 -21.74
CA ASP A 112 -12.69 28.32 -22.51
C ASP A 112 -14.00 28.76 -21.82
N SER A 113 -13.94 29.38 -20.65
CA SER A 113 -15.13 29.83 -19.92
C SER A 113 -14.79 30.99 -19.00
N GLU A 114 -15.28 32.20 -19.34
CA GLU A 114 -15.15 33.41 -18.50
C GLU A 114 -15.73 33.24 -17.09
N ASN A 115 -16.58 32.22 -16.91
CA ASN A 115 -17.30 31.95 -15.68
C ASN A 115 -16.78 30.76 -14.87
N ILE A 116 -15.64 30.14 -15.22
CA ILE A 116 -15.10 28.99 -14.48
C ILE A 116 -13.64 29.25 -14.08
N LYS A 117 -13.37 29.14 -12.78
CA LYS A 117 -12.01 29.17 -12.23
C LYS A 117 -11.58 27.76 -11.82
N GLU A 118 -10.39 27.36 -12.23
CA GLU A 118 -9.70 26.17 -11.75
C GLU A 118 -8.87 26.53 -10.52
N LEU A 119 -9.08 25.81 -9.42
CA LEU A 119 -8.35 25.98 -8.17
C LEU A 119 -7.57 24.70 -7.90
N THR A 120 -6.24 24.79 -7.91
CA THR A 120 -5.35 23.72 -7.45
C THR A 120 -4.91 24.04 -6.03
N LEU A 121 -5.33 23.23 -5.07
CA LEU A 121 -4.86 23.29 -3.69
C LEU A 121 -3.86 22.16 -3.46
N LYS A 122 -2.64 22.51 -3.02
CA LYS A 122 -1.58 21.57 -2.67
C LYS A 122 -1.18 21.73 -1.21
N VAL A 123 -1.37 20.71 -0.41
CA VAL A 123 -0.88 20.65 0.98
C VAL A 123 0.45 19.92 1.01
N ASN A 124 1.44 20.49 1.71
CA ASN A 124 2.78 19.95 1.86
C ASN A 124 3.14 19.80 3.34
N TRP A 125 3.92 18.77 3.66
CA TRP A 125 4.45 18.57 5.01
C TRP A 125 5.75 17.79 4.97
N GLN A 126 6.49 17.86 6.07
CA GLN A 126 7.71 17.11 6.25
C GLN A 126 7.48 15.96 7.23
N SER A 127 7.83 14.74 6.80
CA SER A 127 7.80 13.54 7.64
C SER A 127 9.22 12.97 7.71
N GLY A 128 9.97 13.39 8.74
CA GLY A 128 11.39 13.06 8.87
C GLY A 128 12.22 13.71 7.76
N TRP A 129 12.85 12.90 6.89
CA TRP A 129 13.65 13.38 5.75
C TRP A 129 12.90 13.46 4.43
N LYS A 130 11.64 12.98 4.39
CA LYS A 130 10.82 13.01 3.18
C LYS A 130 9.87 14.20 3.21
N LYS A 131 9.82 14.93 2.10
CA LYS A 131 8.80 15.94 1.84
C LYS A 131 7.62 15.27 1.14
N ASN A 132 6.46 15.30 1.77
CA ASN A 132 5.24 14.74 1.23
C ASN A 132 4.32 15.87 0.77
N SER A 133 3.46 15.56 -0.19
CA SER A 133 2.43 16.49 -0.65
C SER A 133 1.20 15.77 -1.16
N ILE A 134 0.04 16.39 -1.00
CA ILE A 134 -1.22 16.00 -1.61
C ILE A 134 -1.77 17.20 -2.37
N SER A 135 -2.41 16.97 -3.51
CA SER A 135 -3.06 18.02 -4.29
C SER A 135 -4.48 17.63 -4.67
N ALA A 136 -5.36 18.61 -4.68
CA ALA A 136 -6.72 18.50 -5.18
C ALA A 136 -6.98 19.65 -6.15
N ASP A 137 -7.59 19.31 -7.28
CA ASP A 137 -8.04 20.25 -8.29
C ASP A 137 -9.56 20.35 -8.19
N THR A 138 -10.08 21.56 -8.11
CA THR A 138 -11.52 21.84 -8.07
C THR A 138 -11.88 22.95 -9.03
N TYR A 139 -13.11 22.91 -9.54
CA TYR A 139 -13.66 23.93 -10.42
C TYR A 139 -14.75 24.70 -9.69
N VAL A 140 -14.66 26.03 -9.72
CA VAL A 140 -15.66 26.91 -9.10
C VAL A 140 -16.30 27.77 -10.18
N TRP A 141 -17.62 27.76 -10.22
CA TRP A 141 -18.39 28.61 -11.13
C TRP A 141 -18.47 30.03 -10.56
N THR A 142 -17.95 31.00 -11.30
CA THR A 142 -18.24 32.42 -11.09
C THR A 142 -19.51 32.87 -11.84
N LYS A 143 -20.66 32.85 -11.18
CA LYS A 143 -21.86 33.62 -11.61
C LYS A 143 -21.75 35.09 -11.22
#